data_AF-A0A662PG62-F1
#
_entry.id   AF-A0A662PG62-F1
#
_cell.length_a   1.000
_cell.length_b   1.000
_cell.length_c   1.000
_cell.angle_alpha   90.00
_cell.angle_beta   90.00
_cell.angle_gamma   90.00
#
_symmetry.space_group_name_H-M   'P 1'
#
loop_
_entity.id
_entity.type
_entity.pdbx_description
1 polymer ?
#
loop_
_entity_poly.entity_id
_entity_poly.type
_entity_poly.pdbx_seq_one_letter_code
_entity_poly.pdbx_strand_id
1 'polypeptide(L)'
;MPIVEGRYEAKIGTTYRTDRGIEEIKKKIKKSRSIRINNIPMNLLKELIPLLESKDLKIILPMGEKKTENLTKLGEIAITKSRLYHQYNDEEANVGSISFSDMIFNISWIDDRIIEISTMEYSKCVKCMRATFDTAWRYAQK
;
A
#
# COMPACT_ATOMS: atom_id res chain seq x y z
N MET A 1 0.62 -24.86 2.50
CA MET A 1 1.31 -24.40 1.29
C MET A 1 0.81 -25.29 0.17
N PRO A 2 0.40 -24.75 -0.99
CA PRO A 2 -0.08 -25.59 -2.08
C PRO A 2 1.01 -26.56 -2.52
N ILE A 3 0.60 -27.78 -2.87
CA ILE A 3 1.47 -28.79 -3.45
C ILE A 3 1.26 -28.73 -4.95
N VAL A 4 2.31 -28.38 -5.69
CA VAL A 4 2.34 -28.35 -7.15
C VAL A 4 3.33 -29.42 -7.57
N GLU A 5 2.87 -30.43 -8.32
CA GLU A 5 3.70 -31.53 -8.81
C GLU A 5 4.54 -32.22 -7.71
N GLY A 6 3.96 -32.41 -6.52
CA GLY A 6 4.62 -33.06 -5.39
C GLY A 6 5.62 -32.17 -4.62
N ARG A 7 5.73 -30.89 -4.94
CA ARG A 7 6.57 -29.91 -4.23
C ARG A 7 5.74 -28.85 -3.53
N TYR A 8 6.21 -28.40 -2.39
CA TYR A 8 5.62 -27.23 -1.72
C TYR A 8 6.05 -25.98 -2.46
N GLU A 9 5.07 -25.27 -3.05
CA GLU A 9 5.32 -24.00 -3.72
C GLU A 9 4.59 -22.88 -3.00
N ALA A 10 5.22 -21.71 -2.93
CA ALA A 10 4.60 -20.50 -2.42
C ALA A 10 5.17 -19.30 -3.15
N LYS A 11 4.33 -18.63 -3.93
CA LYS A 11 4.70 -17.34 -4.49
C LYS A 11 4.70 -16.29 -3.39
N ILE A 12 5.87 -15.72 -3.12
CA ILE A 12 6.05 -14.71 -2.08
C ILE A 12 5.57 -13.35 -2.57
N GLY A 13 5.82 -13.03 -3.84
CA GLY A 13 5.54 -11.73 -4.42
C GLY A 13 5.89 -11.63 -5.89
N THR A 14 5.70 -10.44 -6.43
CA THR A 14 6.04 -10.03 -7.79
C THR A 14 6.63 -8.63 -7.73
N THR A 15 7.77 -8.40 -8.39
CA THR A 15 8.27 -7.04 -8.61
C THR A 15 7.85 -6.59 -10.01
N TYR A 16 7.33 -5.38 -10.12
CA TYR A 16 6.85 -4.79 -11.36
C TYR A 16 7.74 -3.65 -11.81
N ARG A 17 7.79 -3.43 -13.13
CA ARG A 17 8.09 -2.09 -13.65
C ARG A 17 7.02 -1.11 -13.15
N THR A 18 7.40 0.12 -12.85
CA THR A 18 6.54 1.13 -12.21
C THR A 18 5.21 1.33 -12.93
N ASP A 19 5.23 1.52 -14.25
CA ASP A 19 4.05 1.66 -15.10
C ASP A 19 3.06 0.48 -14.95
N ARG A 20 3.58 -0.74 -15.06
CA ARG A 20 2.81 -1.97 -14.91
C ARG A 20 2.31 -2.17 -13.48
N GLY A 21 3.11 -1.80 -12.48
CA GLY A 21 2.73 -1.87 -11.08
C GLY A 21 1.53 -0.98 -10.76
N ILE A 22 1.53 0.25 -11.27
CA ILE A 22 0.39 1.19 -11.14
C ILE A 22 -0.86 0.61 -11.81
N GLU A 23 -0.73 0.04 -13.01
CA GLU A 23 -1.86 -0.63 -13.68
C GLU A 23 -2.44 -1.78 -12.86
N GLU A 24 -1.60 -2.63 -12.28
CA GLU A 24 -2.03 -3.76 -11.46
C GLU A 24 -2.69 -3.30 -10.15
N ILE A 25 -2.18 -2.24 -9.51
CA ILE A 25 -2.83 -1.59 -8.36
C ILE A 25 -4.24 -1.15 -8.76
N LYS A 26 -4.40 -0.41 -9.86
CA LYS A 26 -5.71 0.05 -10.34
C LYS A 26 -6.65 -1.11 -10.61
N LYS A 27 -6.18 -2.18 -11.26
CA LYS A 27 -6.97 -3.40 -11.51
C LYS A 27 -7.42 -4.05 -10.20
N LYS A 28 -6.54 -4.13 -9.20
CA LYS A 28 -6.85 -4.74 -7.91
C LYS A 28 -7.85 -3.90 -7.11
N ILE A 29 -7.73 -2.57 -7.11
CA ILE A 29 -8.67 -1.65 -6.46
C ILE A 29 -10.09 -1.86 -6.99
N LYS A 30 -10.26 -1.92 -8.32
CA LYS A 30 -11.58 -2.11 -8.95
C LYS A 30 -12.29 -3.37 -8.44
N LYS A 31 -11.54 -4.46 -8.23
CA LYS A 31 -12.05 -5.77 -7.78
C LYS A 31 -12.19 -5.91 -6.27
N SER A 32 -11.68 -4.96 -5.49
CA SER A 32 -11.61 -5.05 -4.03
C SER A 32 -12.69 -4.20 -3.37
N ARG A 33 -13.18 -4.64 -2.20
CA ARG A 33 -14.13 -3.88 -1.37
C ARG A 33 -13.44 -3.14 -0.23
N SER A 34 -12.51 -3.81 0.45
CA SER A 34 -11.78 -3.30 1.62
C SER A 34 -10.34 -3.01 1.24
N ILE A 35 -9.89 -1.79 1.50
CA ILE A 35 -8.57 -1.28 1.10
C ILE A 35 -7.97 -0.51 2.28
N ARG A 36 -6.68 -0.75 2.54
CA ARG A 36 -5.91 -0.04 3.56
C ARG A 36 -4.69 0.58 2.90
N ILE A 37 -4.60 1.90 2.88
CA ILE A 37 -3.50 2.63 2.25
C ILE A 37 -2.63 3.24 3.35
N ASN A 38 -1.33 3.00 3.31
CA ASN A 38 -0.39 3.50 4.30
C ASN A 38 0.81 4.16 3.63
N ASN A 39 1.02 5.44 3.91
CA ASN A 39 2.21 6.21 3.56
C ASN A 39 2.59 6.00 2.09
N ILE A 40 1.74 6.38 1.13
CA ILE A 40 2.09 6.30 -0.30
C ILE A 40 2.36 7.71 -0.86
N PRO A 41 3.09 7.83 -1.98
CA PRO A 41 3.28 9.10 -2.66
C PRO A 41 1.96 9.82 -2.95
N MET A 42 1.91 11.13 -2.73
CA MET A 42 0.66 11.89 -2.91
C MET A 42 0.24 11.99 -4.39
N ASN A 43 1.18 11.97 -5.32
CA ASN A 43 0.89 11.88 -6.76
C ASN A 43 0.15 10.57 -7.11
N LEU A 44 0.62 9.43 -6.60
CA LEU A 44 -0.04 8.15 -6.77
C LEU A 44 -1.41 8.15 -6.10
N LEU A 45 -1.53 8.65 -4.86
CA LEU A 45 -2.83 8.71 -4.19
C LEU A 45 -3.84 9.51 -5.02
N LYS A 46 -3.47 10.69 -5.54
CA LYS A 46 -4.32 11.52 -6.40
C LYS A 46 -4.83 10.75 -7.63
N GLU A 47 -3.96 9.97 -8.26
CA GLU A 47 -4.31 9.14 -9.41
C GLU A 47 -5.28 8.00 -9.06
N LEU A 48 -5.22 7.49 -7.82
CA LEU A 48 -6.06 6.40 -7.36
C LEU A 48 -7.42 6.86 -6.81
N ILE A 49 -7.57 8.11 -6.36
CA ILE A 49 -8.80 8.67 -5.76
C ILE A 49 -10.08 8.26 -6.53
N PRO A 50 -10.18 8.42 -7.87
CA PRO A 50 -11.40 8.10 -8.60
C PRO A 50 -11.83 6.63 -8.52
N LEU A 51 -10.92 5.73 -8.13
CA LEU A 51 -11.18 4.30 -8.02
C LEU A 51 -11.53 3.86 -6.59
N LEU A 52 -11.38 4.76 -5.61
CA LEU A 52 -11.53 4.49 -4.18
C LEU A 52 -12.92 4.84 -3.65
N GLU A 53 -13.76 5.49 -4.44
CA GLU A 53 -15.12 5.86 -4.06
C GLU A 53 -15.96 4.62 -3.67
N SER A 54 -16.78 4.79 -2.62
CA SER A 54 -17.68 3.75 -2.10
C SER A 54 -16.99 2.45 -1.64
N LYS A 55 -15.68 2.48 -1.38
CA LYS A 55 -14.93 1.36 -0.80
C LYS A 55 -14.89 1.46 0.73
N ASP A 56 -14.72 0.33 1.42
CA ASP A 56 -14.30 0.32 2.82
C ASP A 56 -12.82 0.73 2.87
N LEU A 57 -12.56 1.99 3.18
CA LEU A 57 -11.27 2.63 3.02
C LEU A 57 -10.75 3.23 4.33
N LYS A 58 -9.49 2.92 4.65
CA LYS A 58 -8.70 3.65 5.64
C LYS A 58 -7.38 4.09 5.01
N ILE A 59 -7.03 5.36 5.17
CA ILE A 59 -5.80 5.94 4.62
C ILE A 59 -4.99 6.56 5.76
N ILE A 60 -3.73 6.14 5.89
CA ILE A 60 -2.72 6.82 6.69
C ILE A 60 -1.84 7.61 5.71
N LEU A 61 -1.97 8.93 5.72
CA LEU A 61 -1.20 9.84 4.87
C LEU A 61 0.25 9.96 5.36
N PRO A 62 1.19 10.31 4.47
CA PRO A 62 2.55 10.67 4.84
C PRO A 62 2.64 11.80 5.87
N MET A 63 3.75 11.83 6.60
CA MET A 63 4.00 12.85 7.63
C MET A 63 4.08 14.24 6.99
N GLY A 64 3.43 15.23 7.61
CA GLY A 64 3.38 16.61 7.09
C GLY A 64 2.23 16.88 6.11
N GLU A 65 1.54 15.84 5.63
CA GLU A 65 0.37 16.00 4.77
C GLU A 65 -0.86 16.49 5.52
N LYS A 66 -1.82 17.07 4.78
CA LYS A 66 -3.07 17.58 5.33
C LYS A 66 -4.27 16.75 4.87
N LYS A 67 -5.25 16.63 5.77
CA LYS A 67 -6.55 16.04 5.45
C LYS A 67 -7.37 17.07 4.67
N THR A 68 -7.51 16.86 3.37
CA THR A 68 -8.37 17.70 2.53
C THR A 68 -9.83 17.19 2.61
N GLU A 69 -10.79 18.07 2.37
CA GLU A 69 -12.21 17.70 2.35
C GLU A 69 -12.54 16.58 1.35
N ASN A 70 -11.83 16.56 0.21
CA ASN A 70 -12.02 15.51 -0.78
C ASN A 70 -11.55 14.14 -0.27
N LEU A 71 -10.47 14.10 0.51
CA LEU A 71 -9.97 12.84 1.10
C LEU A 71 -10.89 12.34 2.22
N THR A 72 -11.39 13.23 3.08
CA THR A 72 -12.27 12.83 4.18
C THR A 72 -13.63 12.30 3.71
N LYS A 73 -14.07 12.65 2.50
CA LYS A 73 -15.27 12.06 1.86
C LYS A 73 -15.06 10.62 1.38
N LEU A 74 -13.82 10.17 1.16
CA LEU A 74 -13.53 8.82 0.65
C LEU A 74 -13.58 7.74 1.74
N GLY A 75 -13.30 8.11 2.99
CA GLY A 75 -13.21 7.17 4.10
C GLY A 75 -12.48 7.75 5.31
N GLU A 76 -12.04 6.88 6.22
CA GLU A 76 -11.31 7.33 7.40
C GLU A 76 -9.87 7.72 7.03
N ILE A 77 -9.47 8.94 7.40
CA ILE A 77 -8.14 9.48 7.12
C ILE A 77 -7.38 9.75 8.41
N ALA A 78 -6.13 9.32 8.46
CA ALA A 78 -5.17 9.64 9.51
C ALA A 78 -3.86 10.12 8.90
N ILE A 79 -3.00 10.74 9.70
CA ILE A 79 -1.64 11.14 9.29
C ILE A 79 -0.65 10.31 10.11
N THR A 80 0.35 9.72 9.46
CA THR A 80 1.40 8.98 10.17
C THR A 80 2.22 9.92 11.05
N LYS A 81 2.60 9.44 12.23
CA LYS A 81 3.60 10.09 13.11
C LYS A 81 4.99 9.46 12.97
N SER A 82 5.11 8.43 12.13
CA SER A 82 6.32 7.63 11.96
C SER A 82 6.87 7.84 10.56
N ARG A 83 8.19 8.03 10.47
CA ARG A 83 8.93 8.00 9.21
C ARG A 83 9.16 6.55 8.80
N LEU A 84 8.71 6.18 7.60
CA LEU A 84 8.90 4.84 7.03
C LEU A 84 9.83 4.95 5.82
N TYR A 85 10.99 4.30 5.90
CA TYR A 85 11.98 4.29 4.82
C TYR A 85 12.74 2.96 4.80
N HIS A 86 13.44 2.71 3.68
CA HIS A 86 14.45 1.65 3.56
C HIS A 86 15.66 2.17 2.78
N GLN A 87 16.79 1.49 2.93
CA GLN A 87 18.00 1.81 2.16
C GLN A 87 17.87 1.27 0.72
N TYR A 88 18.13 2.13 -0.27
CA TYR A 88 18.14 1.79 -1.69
C TYR A 88 19.33 2.47 -2.37
N ASN A 89 20.29 1.68 -2.86
CA ASN A 89 21.50 2.17 -3.54
C ASN A 89 22.18 3.36 -2.82
N ASP A 90 22.51 3.18 -1.54
CA ASP A 90 23.15 4.19 -0.68
C ASP A 90 22.32 5.46 -0.38
N GLU A 91 21.05 5.50 -0.79
CA GLU A 91 20.08 6.54 -0.45
C GLU A 91 18.90 6.00 0.39
N GLU A 92 18.20 6.89 1.09
CA GLU A 92 16.97 6.55 1.81
C GLU A 92 15.76 6.72 0.90
N ALA A 93 15.06 5.63 0.59
CA ALA A 93 13.78 5.67 -0.10
C ALA A 93 12.64 5.55 0.91
N ASN A 94 11.61 6.38 0.76
CA ASN A 94 10.39 6.26 1.55
C ASN A 94 9.64 4.99 1.15
N VAL A 95 8.93 4.38 2.11
CA VAL A 95 8.18 3.14 1.87
C VAL A 95 6.74 3.22 2.32
N GLY A 96 5.89 2.55 1.55
CA GLY A 96 4.45 2.61 1.66
C GLY A 96 3.79 1.32 1.22
N SER A 97 2.49 1.23 1.46
CA SER A 97 1.73 0.07 0.99
C SER A 97 0.27 0.34 0.71
N ILE A 98 -0.28 -0.49 -0.17
CA ILE A 98 -1.72 -0.64 -0.41
C ILE A 98 -2.08 -2.10 -0.13
N SER A 99 -2.81 -2.33 0.95
CA SER A 99 -3.15 -3.66 1.45
C SER A 99 -4.58 -4.05 1.08
N PHE A 100 -4.70 -5.22 0.46
CA PHE A 100 -5.94 -5.95 0.18
C PHE A 100 -6.03 -7.19 1.06
N SER A 101 -7.13 -7.94 1.00
CA SER A 101 -7.35 -9.11 1.88
C SER A 101 -6.35 -10.25 1.64
N ASP A 102 -5.84 -10.34 0.42
CA ASP A 102 -5.05 -11.45 -0.11
C ASP A 102 -3.69 -11.03 -0.68
N MET A 103 -3.43 -9.72 -0.77
CA MET A 103 -2.22 -9.18 -1.40
C MET A 103 -1.91 -7.80 -0.82
N ILE A 104 -0.63 -7.47 -0.75
CA ILE A 104 -0.17 -6.12 -0.41
C ILE A 104 0.73 -5.64 -1.54
N PHE A 105 0.52 -4.42 -2.02
CA PHE A 105 1.49 -3.74 -2.86
C PHE A 105 2.39 -2.92 -1.95
N ASN A 106 3.70 -3.15 -2.04
CA ASN A 106 4.73 -2.32 -1.43
C ASN A 106 5.21 -1.31 -2.47
N ILE A 107 5.36 -0.06 -2.05
CA ILE A 107 5.73 1.04 -2.92
C ILE A 107 6.92 1.74 -2.27
N SER A 108 8.01 1.87 -3.02
CA SER A 108 9.18 2.63 -2.61
C SER A 108 9.39 3.81 -3.55
N TRP A 109 9.77 4.97 -2.98
CA TRP A 109 9.96 6.18 -3.77
C TRP A 109 11.00 7.13 -3.15
N ILE A 110 11.62 7.93 -4.01
CA ILE A 110 12.52 9.02 -3.63
C ILE A 110 11.89 10.30 -4.18
N ASP A 111 11.75 11.31 -3.33
CA ASP A 111 10.99 12.54 -3.60
C ASP A 111 9.55 12.25 -4.05
N ASP A 112 9.24 12.42 -5.34
CA ASP A 112 7.95 12.09 -5.95
C ASP A 112 8.05 10.93 -6.97
N ARG A 113 9.23 10.34 -7.13
CA ARG A 113 9.50 9.29 -8.12
C ARG A 113 9.43 7.91 -7.50
N ILE A 114 8.45 7.11 -7.91
CA ILE A 114 8.36 5.70 -7.56
C ILE A 114 9.52 4.93 -8.21
N ILE A 115 10.31 4.27 -7.39
CA ILE A 115 11.48 3.48 -7.81
C ILE A 115 11.17 1.98 -7.89
N GLU A 116 10.25 1.49 -7.05
CA GLU A 116 9.86 0.08 -7.04
C GLU A 116 8.39 -0.07 -6.65
N ILE A 117 7.71 -1.00 -7.33
CA ILE A 117 6.44 -1.55 -6.89
C ILE A 117 6.59 -3.06 -6.85
N SER A 118 6.36 -3.65 -5.68
CA SER A 118 6.34 -5.10 -5.50
C SER A 118 5.08 -5.56 -4.77
N THR A 119 4.80 -6.86 -4.82
CA THR A 119 3.70 -7.47 -4.07
C THR A 119 4.20 -8.40 -3.00
N MET A 120 3.39 -8.56 -1.97
CA MET A 120 3.43 -9.67 -1.03
C MET A 120 2.13 -10.46 -1.20
N GLU A 121 2.27 -11.72 -1.58
CA GLU A 121 1.16 -12.61 -1.98
C GLU A 121 1.05 -13.84 -1.07
N TYR A 122 2.10 -14.12 -0.27
CA TYR A 122 2.04 -15.21 0.69
C TYR A 122 1.08 -14.88 1.84
N SER A 123 0.02 -15.68 1.97
CA SER A 123 -1.12 -15.38 2.84
C SER A 123 -0.75 -15.16 4.32
N LYS A 124 0.27 -15.84 4.85
CA LYS A 124 0.75 -15.59 6.22
C LYS A 124 1.37 -14.20 6.36
N CYS A 125 2.21 -13.81 5.39
CA CYS A 125 2.84 -12.49 5.39
C CYS A 125 1.79 -11.38 5.19
N VAL A 126 0.83 -11.57 4.28
CA VAL A 126 -0.28 -10.63 4.08
C VAL A 126 -1.07 -10.43 5.38
N LYS A 127 -1.44 -11.51 6.07
CA LYS A 127 -2.15 -11.42 7.37
C LYS A 127 -1.33 -10.68 8.42
N CYS A 128 -0.05 -11.00 8.53
CA CYS A 128 0.86 -10.34 9.47
C CYS A 128 0.95 -8.82 9.19
N MET A 129 1.23 -8.45 7.95
CA MET A 129 1.42 -7.04 7.57
C MET A 129 0.11 -6.22 7.63
N ARG A 130 -1.05 -6.85 7.41
CA ARG A 130 -2.34 -6.19 7.68
C ARG A 130 -2.52 -5.86 9.16
N ALA A 131 -2.08 -6.73 10.08
CA ALA A 131 -2.13 -6.42 11.51
C ALA A 131 -1.19 -5.26 11.89
N THR A 132 -0.06 -5.13 11.18
CA THR A 132 0.84 -3.96 11.31
C THR A 132 0.13 -2.67 10.89
N PHE A 133 -0.68 -2.69 9.82
CA PHE A 133 -1.52 -1.54 9.46
C PHE A 133 -2.45 -1.13 10.60
N ASP A 134 -3.14 -2.08 11.24
CA ASP A 134 -4.07 -1.78 12.34
C ASP A 134 -3.35 -1.14 13.53
N THR A 135 -2.11 -1.56 13.78
CA THR A 135 -1.25 -0.94 14.80
C THR A 135 -0.87 0.48 14.41
N ALA A 136 -0.39 0.70 13.19
CA ALA A 136 -0.08 2.03 12.68
C ALA A 136 -1.31 2.95 12.72
N TRP A 137 -2.50 2.41 12.39
CA TRP A 137 -3.76 3.13 12.47
C TRP A 137 -4.06 3.63 13.88
N ARG A 138 -3.82 2.83 14.92
CA ARG A 138 -4.06 3.22 16.32
C ARG A 138 -3.18 4.38 16.76
N TYR A 139 -1.94 4.44 16.29
CA TYR A 139 -0.97 5.48 16.67
C TYR A 139 -0.96 6.70 15.75
N ALA A 140 -1.60 6.62 14.59
CA ALA A 140 -1.71 7.73 13.65
C ALA A 140 -2.58 8.88 14.20
N GLN A 141 -2.33 10.09 13.72
CA GLN A 141 -3.09 11.29 14.08
C GLN A 141 -4.46 11.31 13.37
N LYS A 142 -5.53 11.19 14.16
CA LYS A 142 -6.93 11.29 13.70
C LYS A 142 -7.39 12.71 13.46
#